data_AF-A0A0N0ZNV9-F1
#
_entry.id   AF-A0A0N0ZNV9-F1
#
_cell.length_a   1.000
_cell.length_b   1.000
_cell.length_c   1.000
_cell.angle_alpha   90.00
_cell.angle_beta   90.00
_cell.angle_gamma   90.00
#
_symmetry.space_group_name_H-M   'P 1'
#
loop_
_entity.id
_entity.type
_entity.pdbx_description
1 polymer ?
#
loop_
_entity_poly.entity_id
_entity_poly.type
_entity_poly.pdbx_seq_one_letter_code
_entity_poly.pdbx_strand_id
1 'polypeptide(L)' 'MRKLLKEDLASSRTKKSGTPYKKSAFKKLPSGEYLFVHLSAKRLSKKIKEVLNLLEVPSSALRIEYQGRQFTLP' A
#
# COMPACT_ATOMS: atom_id res chain seq x y z
N MET A 1 0.42 7.08 11.75
CA MET A 1 -0.23 6.16 12.71
C MET A 1 -0.53 4.83 12.03
N ARG A 2 0.09 3.74 12.49
CA ARG A 2 -0.12 2.35 12.05
C ARG A 2 -1.34 1.80 12.81
N LYS A 3 -2.32 1.19 12.14
CA LYS A 3 -3.46 0.52 12.80
C LYS A 3 -3.43 -0.95 12.44
N LEU A 4 -3.04 -1.79 13.39
CA LEU A 4 -3.22 -3.23 13.35
C LEU A 4 -4.71 -3.52 13.55
N LEU A 5 -5.28 -4.45 12.78
CA LEU A 5 -6.71 -4.77 12.83
C LEU A 5 -6.88 -6.22 13.30
N LYS A 6 -7.78 -6.41 14.27
CA LYS A 6 -8.35 -7.73 14.58
C LYS A 6 -9.26 -8.17 13.41
N GLU A 7 -9.44 -9.47 13.25
CA GLU A 7 -10.14 -10.13 12.12
C GLU A 7 -11.54 -9.52 11.87
N ASP A 8 -12.27 -9.14 12.93
CA ASP A 8 -13.59 -8.46 12.85
C ASP A 8 -13.54 -7.05 12.25
N LEU A 9 -12.47 -6.29 12.47
CA LEU A 9 -12.30 -4.92 11.96
C LEU A 9 -11.81 -4.88 10.51
N ALA A 10 -11.19 -5.96 10.03
CA ALA A 10 -10.80 -6.10 8.62
C ALA A 10 -12.05 -6.19 7.72
N SER A 11 -13.07 -6.94 8.15
CA SER A 11 -14.37 -7.07 7.46
C SER A 11 -15.15 -5.75 7.34
N SER A 12 -15.01 -4.85 8.32
CA SER A 12 -15.79 -3.62 8.42
C SER A 12 -15.29 -2.45 7.56
N ARG A 13 -14.07 -2.52 6.99
CA ARG A 13 -13.57 -1.39 6.19
C ARG A 13 -14.26 -1.33 4.83
N THR A 14 -14.90 -0.19 4.61
CA THR A 14 -15.56 0.16 3.35
C THR A 14 -14.82 1.29 2.63
N LYS A 15 -14.98 1.32 1.31
CA LYS A 15 -14.60 2.44 0.46
C LYS A 15 -15.45 3.66 0.82
N LYS A 16 -15.06 4.84 0.34
CA LYS A 16 -15.90 6.06 0.42
C LYS A 16 -17.30 5.86 -0.20
N SER A 17 -17.42 4.94 -1.15
CA SER A 17 -18.69 4.53 -1.77
C SER A 17 -19.53 3.57 -0.92
N GLY A 18 -19.15 3.27 0.33
CA GLY A 18 -19.84 2.33 1.21
C GLY A 18 -19.59 0.84 0.91
N THR A 19 -19.00 0.50 -0.24
CA THR A 19 -18.72 -0.90 -0.60
C THR A 19 -17.51 -1.46 0.16
N PRO A 20 -17.55 -2.72 0.64
CA PRO A 20 -16.45 -3.32 1.38
C PRO A 20 -15.19 -3.46 0.51
N TYR A 21 -14.01 -3.36 1.13
CA TYR A 21 -12.77 -3.68 0.44
C TYR A 21 -12.69 -5.19 0.15
N LYS A 22 -12.12 -5.55 -1.02
CA LYS A 22 -11.90 -6.95 -1.39
C LYS A 22 -10.96 -7.61 -0.36
N LYS A 23 -11.06 -8.93 -0.17
CA LYS A 23 -10.16 -9.69 0.72
C LYS A 23 -8.67 -9.48 0.41
N SER A 24 -8.31 -9.27 -0.87
CA SER A 24 -6.94 -8.95 -1.30
C SER A 24 -6.39 -7.63 -0.75
N ALA A 25 -7.24 -6.75 -0.20
CA ALA A 25 -6.83 -5.55 0.51
C ALA A 25 -6.26 -5.83 1.91
N PHE A 26 -6.36 -7.07 2.40
CA PHE A 26 -5.95 -7.48 3.74
C PHE A 26 -4.97 -8.66 3.64
N LYS A 27 -3.90 -8.61 4.42
CA LYS A 27 -2.92 -9.68 4.54
C LYS A 27 -2.85 -10.12 6.00
N LYS A 28 -3.11 -11.41 6.26
CA LYS A 28 -2.93 -11.99 7.60
C LYS A 28 -1.43 -12.09 7.89
N LEU A 29 -1.01 -11.59 9.05
CA LEU A 29 0.34 -11.70 9.56
C LEU A 29 0.50 -13.00 10.36
N PRO A 30 1.73 -13.52 10.53
CA PRO A 30 1.99 -14.69 11.37
C PRO A 30 1.52 -14.52 12.83
N SER A 31 1.41 -13.28 13.31
CA SER A 31 0.87 -12.94 14.63
C SER A 31 -0.65 -13.15 14.75
N GLY A 32 -1.33 -13.52 13.67
CA GLY A 32 -2.80 -13.62 13.60
C GLY A 32 -3.50 -12.30 13.29
N GLU A 33 -2.78 -11.17 13.28
CA GLU A 33 -3.31 -9.85 12.98
C GLU A 33 -3.47 -9.62 11.47
N TYR A 34 -4.31 -8.67 11.08
CA TYR A 34 -4.52 -8.32 9.66
C TYR A 34 -3.91 -6.96 9.32
N LEU A 35 -3.05 -6.97 8.31
CA LEU A 35 -2.49 -5.77 7.70
C LEU A 35 -3.39 -5.33 6.53
N PHE A 36 -3.89 -4.09 6.61
CA PHE A 36 -4.59 -3.48 5.49
C PHE A 36 -3.58 -2.92 4.48
N VAL A 37 -3.46 -3.59 3.33
CA VAL A 37 -2.46 -3.32 2.28
C VAL A 37 -3.03 -2.48 1.14
N HIS A 38 -4.30 -2.12 1.18
CA HIS A 38 -4.90 -1.27 0.16
C HIS A 38 -4.55 0.21 0.38
N LEU A 39 -3.26 0.50 0.23
CA LEU A 39 -2.82 1.80 -0.25
C LEU A 39 -3.10 1.83 -1.75
N SER A 40 -3.85 2.83 -2.21
CA SER A 40 -3.97 3.05 -3.64
C SER A 40 -2.56 3.22 -4.22
N ALA A 41 -2.30 2.63 -5.39
CA ALA A 41 -1.02 2.78 -6.08
C ALA A 41 -0.58 4.25 -6.12
N LYS A 42 -1.52 5.16 -6.35
CA LYS A 42 -1.32 6.62 -6.30
C LYS A 42 -0.76 7.14 -4.97
N ARG A 43 -1.24 6.62 -3.83
CA ARG A 43 -0.77 7.04 -2.49
C ARG A 43 0.60 6.45 -2.16
N LEU A 44 0.88 5.24 -2.63
CA LEU A 44 2.21 4.63 -2.57
C LEU A 44 3.21 5.43 -3.42
N SER A 45 2.87 5.71 -4.68
CA SER A 45 3.70 6.55 -5.56
C SER A 45 3.98 7.92 -4.95
N LYS A 46 2.96 8.57 -4.36
CA LYS A 46 3.15 9.87 -3.68
C LYS A 46 4.16 9.76 -2.53
N LYS A 47 4.04 8.75 -1.67
CA LYS A 47 5.00 8.54 -0.57
C LYS A 47 6.41 8.23 -1.06
N ILE A 48 6.53 7.44 -2.11
CA ILE A 48 7.84 7.10 -2.68
C ILE A 48 8.49 8.36 -3.26
N LYS A 49 7.73 9.22 -3.96
CA LYS A 49 8.21 10.54 -4.40
C LYS A 49 8.67 11.42 -3.25
N GLU A 50 7.90 11.51 -2.18
CA GLU A 50 8.26 12.29 -0.99
C GLU A 50 9.59 11.81 -0.39
N VAL A 51 9.80 10.49 -0.30
CA VAL A 51 11.06 9.92 0.20
C VAL A 51 12.23 10.20 -0.76
N LEU A 52 12.02 10.06 -2.07
CA LEU A 52 13.06 10.34 -3.07
C LEU A 52 13.50 11.80 -3.04
N ASN A 53 12.55 12.73 -2.92
CA ASN A 53 12.86 14.15 -2.78
C ASN A 53 13.65 14.45 -1.49
N LEU A 54 13.30 13.80 -0.37
CA LEU A 54 14.03 13.95 0.88
C LEU A 54 15.47 13.45 0.80
N LEU A 55 15.71 12.45 -0.05
CA LEU A 55 17.04 11.88 -0.28
C LEU A 55 17.80 12.56 -1.43
N GLU A 56 17.21 13.60 -2.04
CA GLU A 56 17.74 14.26 -3.24
C GLU A 56 18.01 13.28 -4.41
N VAL A 57 17.31 12.15 -4.42
CA VAL A 57 17.42 11.14 -5.47
C VAL A 57 16.43 11.47 -6.58
N PRO A 58 16.86 11.58 -7.85
CA PRO A 58 15.95 11.82 -8.95
C PRO A 58 14.95 10.67 -9.07
N SER A 59 13.67 11.00 -9.28
CA SER A 59 12.60 9.99 -9.37
C SER A 59 12.81 8.96 -10.48
N SER A 60 13.51 9.35 -11.55
CA SER A 60 13.94 8.49 -12.66
C SER A 60 14.96 7.41 -12.28
N ALA A 61 15.61 7.53 -11.12
CA ALA A 61 16.55 6.53 -10.62
C ALA A 61 15.85 5.32 -9.99
N LEU A 62 14.58 5.45 -9.59
CA LEU A 62 13.88 4.36 -8.93
C LEU A 62 13.21 3.43 -9.96
N ARG A 63 13.92 2.35 -10.31
CA ARG A 63 13.39 1.23 -11.08
C ARG A 63 12.75 0.22 -10.14
N ILE A 64 11.49 -0.09 -10.39
CA ILE A 64 10.72 -1.10 -9.63
C ILE A 64 10.54 -2.31 -10.53
N GLU A 65 10.90 -3.49 -10.03
CA GLU A 65 10.51 -4.74 -10.65
C GLU A 65 9.28 -5.32 -9.95
N TYR A 66 8.24 -5.65 -10.70
CA TYR A 66 7.07 -6.35 -10.20
C TYR A 66 6.61 -7.40 -11.20
N GLN A 67 6.55 -8.67 -10.76
CA GLN A 67 6.20 -9.82 -11.61
C GLN A 67 7.04 -9.92 -12.90
N GLY A 68 8.35 -9.71 -12.79
CA GLY A 68 9.29 -9.79 -13.91
C GLY A 68 9.19 -8.61 -14.90
N ARG A 69 8.42 -7.57 -14.59
CA ARG A 69 8.32 -6.35 -15.38
C ARG A 69 8.98 -5.19 -14.63
N GLN A 70 9.78 -4.41 -15.35
CA GLN A 70 10.43 -3.22 -14.81
C GLN A 70 9.62 -1.97 -15.14
N PHE A 71 9.48 -1.10 -14.16
CA PHE A 71 8.76 0.17 -14.28
C PHE A 71 9.59 1.27 -13.62
N THR A 72 9.68 2.41 -14.27
CA THR A 72 10.18 3.64 -13.64
C THR A 72 8.99 4.35 -13.00
N LEU A 73 9.12 4.78 -11.75
CA LEU A 73 8.11 5.68 -11.20
C LEU A 73 8.21 7.04 -11.91
N PRO A 74 7.08 7.65 -12.31
CA PRO A 74 7.06 9.04 -12.78
C PRO A 74 7.37 9.99 -11.63
#